data_AF-A0A6J3BV38-F1
#
_entry.id   AF-A0A6J3BV38-F1
#
_cell.length_a   1.000
_cell.length_b   1.000
_cell.length_c   1.000
_cell.angle_alpha   90.00
_cell.angle_beta   90.00
_cell.angle_gamma   90.00
#
_symmetry.space_group_name_H-M   'P 1'
#
loop_
_entity.id
_entity.type
_entity.pdbx_description
1 polymer ?
#
loop_
_entity_poly.entity_id
_entity_poly.type
_entity_poly.pdbx_seq_one_letter_code
_entity_poly.pdbx_strand_id
1 'polypeptide(L)'
;MDSLSGPISHFAVDLYQQIRRTSTGKNIFYSPLSIMSALGMTYLGSRGNTAAQLQKALHFKKVAENPTGGATADPAENPENHQFQKLLTELNKPTDAYELSVANRFYGRKEFPFLQ
;
A
#
# COMPACT_ATOMS: atom_id res chain seq x y z
N MET A 1 -8.52 13.43 4.86
CA MET A 1 -7.64 12.91 3.79
C MET A 1 -6.16 12.93 4.21
N ASP A 2 -5.82 13.46 5.39
CA ASP A 2 -4.43 13.70 5.82
C ASP A 2 -3.66 12.47 6.33
N SER A 3 -4.32 11.31 6.47
CA SER A 3 -3.69 10.14 7.07
C SER A 3 -2.80 9.33 6.11
N LEU A 4 -3.03 9.37 4.79
CA LEU A 4 -2.27 8.58 3.81
C LEU A 4 -1.29 9.41 2.98
N SER A 5 -1.45 10.73 2.90
CA SER A 5 -0.59 11.59 2.08
C SER A 5 0.87 11.54 2.53
N GLY A 6 1.12 11.55 3.85
CA GLY A 6 2.45 11.40 4.44
C GLY A 6 3.12 10.06 4.08
N PRO A 7 2.51 8.91 4.42
CA PRO A 7 3.02 7.59 4.04
C PRO A 7 3.25 7.42 2.52
N ILE A 8 2.30 7.85 1.68
CA ILE A 8 2.44 7.79 0.21
C ILE A 8 3.63 8.62 -0.27
N SER A 9 3.83 9.82 0.30
CA SER A 9 4.94 10.70 -0.08
C SER A 9 6.29 10.14 0.34
N HIS A 10 6.41 9.59 1.56
CA HIS A 10 7.64 8.94 2.00
C HIS A 10 7.96 7.70 1.16
N PHE A 11 6.95 6.85 0.91
CA PHE A 11 7.09 5.70 0.02
C PHE A 11 7.55 6.10 -1.39
N ALA A 12 6.98 7.17 -1.95
CA ALA A 12 7.38 7.70 -3.25
C ALA A 12 8.85 8.10 -3.28
N VAL A 13 9.30 8.87 -2.29
CA VAL A 13 10.69 9.33 -2.20
C VAL A 13 11.65 8.14 -2.04
N ASP A 14 11.34 7.20 -1.16
CA ASP A 14 12.17 6.00 -0.94
C ASP A 14 12.28 5.15 -2.21
N LEU A 15 11.16 4.93 -2.90
CA LEU A 15 11.12 4.19 -4.15
C LEU A 15 11.90 4.92 -5.26
N TYR A 16 11.76 6.23 -5.38
CA TYR A 16 12.54 7.03 -6.32
C TYR A 16 14.04 6.91 -6.08
N GLN A 17 14.47 6.99 -4.82
CA GLN A 17 15.88 6.82 -4.46
C GLN A 17 16.42 5.45 -4.86
N GLN A 18 15.58 4.41 -4.81
CA GLN A 18 15.96 3.08 -5.28
C GLN A 18 16.04 3.00 -6.81
N ILE A 19 15.03 3.52 -7.53
CA ILE A 19 14.98 3.46 -9.00
C ILE A 19 16.11 4.29 -9.63
N ARG A 20 16.41 5.47 -9.09
CA ARG A 20 17.43 6.37 -9.66
C ARG A 20 18.84 5.77 -9.64
N ARG A 21 19.13 4.82 -8.73
CA ARG A 21 20.45 4.15 -8.63
C ARG A 21 20.79 3.36 -9.90
N THR A 22 19.80 2.88 -10.62
CA THR A 22 19.96 2.08 -11.85
C THR A 22 19.50 2.80 -13.12
N SER A 23 19.03 4.05 -12.98
CA SER A 23 18.37 4.81 -14.05
C SER A 23 19.10 6.12 -14.41
N THR A 24 20.42 6.18 -14.19
CA THR A 24 21.24 7.36 -14.51
C THR A 24 21.03 7.82 -15.95
N GLY A 25 20.69 9.10 -16.14
CA GLY A 25 20.47 9.69 -17.46
C GLY A 25 19.16 9.29 -18.15
N LYS A 26 18.23 8.63 -17.44
CA LYS A 26 16.92 8.22 -17.98
C LYS A 26 15.79 8.95 -17.30
N ASN A 27 14.69 9.15 -18.01
CA ASN A 27 13.45 9.65 -17.44
C ASN A 27 12.85 8.61 -16.47
N ILE A 28 12.31 9.09 -15.35
CA ILE A 28 11.66 8.25 -14.33
C ILE A 28 10.23 8.75 -14.16
N PHE A 29 9.25 7.88 -14.41
CA PHE A 29 7.83 8.15 -14.21
C PHE A 29 7.17 6.90 -13.61
N TYR A 30 6.45 7.06 -12.51
CA TYR A 30 5.76 5.97 -11.81
C TYR A 30 4.63 6.53 -10.95
N SER A 31 3.68 5.67 -10.56
CA SER A 31 2.57 6.02 -9.66
C SER A 31 2.81 5.39 -8.28
N PRO A 32 3.26 6.16 -7.27
CA PRO A 32 3.47 5.65 -5.92
C PRO A 32 2.19 5.08 -5.32
N LEU A 33 1.06 5.79 -5.51
CA LEU A 33 -0.24 5.37 -5.03
C LEU A 33 -0.66 4.01 -5.59
N SER A 34 -0.48 3.77 -6.89
CA SER A 34 -0.87 2.50 -7.51
C SER A 34 -0.05 1.33 -6.95
N ILE A 35 1.27 1.48 -6.90
CA ILE A 35 2.18 0.46 -6.34
C ILE A 35 1.86 0.20 -4.87
N MET A 36 1.65 1.27 -4.09
CA MET A 36 1.32 1.17 -2.68
C MET A 36 -0.05 0.50 -2.45
N SER A 37 -1.03 0.75 -3.32
CA SER A 37 -2.34 0.09 -3.28
C SER A 37 -2.22 -1.41 -3.53
N ALA A 38 -1.43 -1.81 -4.53
CA ALA A 38 -1.16 -3.23 -4.79
C ALA A 38 -0.46 -3.88 -3.58
N LEU A 39 0.59 -3.27 -3.04
CA LEU A 39 1.29 -3.80 -1.86
C LEU A 39 0.42 -3.78 -0.59
N GLY A 40 -0.48 -2.82 -0.44
CA GLY A 40 -1.45 -2.76 0.66
C GLY A 40 -2.41 -3.95 0.63
N MET A 41 -2.88 -4.34 -0.56
CA MET A 41 -3.67 -5.56 -0.71
C MET A 41 -2.85 -6.83 -0.39
N THR A 42 -1.56 -6.88 -0.74
CA THR A 42 -0.67 -7.98 -0.32
C THR A 42 -0.49 -8.01 1.20
N TYR A 43 -0.35 -6.83 1.81
CA TYR A 43 -0.15 -6.67 3.25
C TYR A 43 -1.31 -7.29 4.05
N LEU A 44 -2.56 -7.06 3.63
CA LEU A 44 -3.76 -7.66 4.22
C LEU A 44 -3.69 -9.19 4.36
N GLY A 45 -3.18 -9.88 3.32
CA GLY A 45 -3.04 -11.34 3.31
C GLY A 45 -1.73 -11.87 3.90
N SER A 46 -0.81 -10.99 4.28
CA SER A 46 0.51 -11.39 4.81
C SER A 46 0.48 -11.62 6.32
N ARG A 47 1.44 -12.37 6.85
CA ARG A 47 1.61 -12.60 8.30
C ARG A 47 3.10 -12.63 8.68
N GLY A 48 3.39 -12.53 9.97
CA GLY A 48 4.75 -12.64 10.52
C GLY A 48 5.74 -11.66 9.88
N ASN A 49 6.92 -12.17 9.50
CA ASN A 49 8.00 -11.35 8.94
C ASN A 49 7.60 -10.66 7.62
N THR A 50 6.79 -11.30 6.79
CA THR A 50 6.32 -10.71 5.53
C THR A 50 5.46 -9.48 5.80
N ALA A 51 4.54 -9.57 6.76
CA ALA A 51 3.72 -8.43 7.18
C ALA A 51 4.59 -7.30 7.75
N ALA A 52 5.56 -7.62 8.62
CA ALA A 52 6.44 -6.62 9.21
C ALA A 52 7.30 -5.88 8.17
N GLN A 53 7.80 -6.58 7.15
CA GLN A 53 8.57 -5.97 6.06
C GLN A 53 7.69 -5.05 5.21
N LEU A 54 6.48 -5.49 4.84
CA LEU A 54 5.53 -4.69 4.08
C LEU A 54 5.09 -3.45 4.87
N GLN A 55 4.74 -3.60 6.15
CA GLN A 55 4.36 -2.48 7.01
C GLN A 55 5.46 -1.41 7.06
N LYS A 56 6.71 -1.83 7.25
CA LYS A 56 7.86 -0.91 7.27
C LYS A 56 8.05 -0.20 5.93
N ALA A 57 8.00 -0.95 4.82
CA ALA A 57 8.20 -0.38 3.49
C ALA A 57 7.08 0.61 3.11
N LEU A 58 5.85 0.34 3.52
CA LEU A 58 4.68 1.18 3.23
C LEU A 58 4.52 2.37 4.20
N HIS A 59 5.44 2.56 5.14
CA HIS A 59 5.35 3.62 6.16
C HIS A 59 4.04 3.57 6.97
N PHE A 60 3.52 2.37 7.16
CA PHE A 60 2.33 2.12 7.95
C PHE A 60 2.62 2.30 9.42
N LYS A 61 1.81 3.11 10.12
CA LYS A 61 1.98 3.36 11.55
C LYS A 61 1.91 2.03 12.28
N LYS A 62 2.85 1.82 13.20
CA LYS A 62 2.75 0.72 14.15
C LYS A 62 1.51 1.00 15.00
N VAL A 63 0.46 0.18 14.86
CA VAL A 63 -0.66 0.21 15.81
C VAL A 63 -0.03 0.08 17.19
N ALA A 64 -0.33 1.04 18.07
CA ALA A 64 0.40 1.26 19.32
C ALA A 64 0.63 -0.07 20.05
N GLU A 65 1.89 -0.32 20.42
CA GLU A 65 2.25 -1.41 21.31
C GLU A 65 1.54 -1.18 22.64
N ASN A 66 0.44 -1.90 22.89
CA ASN A 66 0.03 -2.10 24.27
C ASN A 66 1.17 -2.88 24.96
N PRO A 67 1.73 -2.40 26.09
CA PRO A 67 2.91 -3.02 26.72
C PRO A 67 2.65 -4.38 27.37
N THR A 68 1.46 -4.96 27.19
CA THR A 68 1.01 -6.16 27.89
C THR A 68 0.34 -7.13 26.92
N GLY A 69 1.15 -8.02 26.34
CA GLY A 69 0.70 -9.31 25.81
C GLY A 69 0.54 -9.43 24.29
N GLY A 70 1.39 -10.27 23.69
CA GLY A 70 1.08 -11.01 22.45
C GLY A 70 1.13 -10.22 21.14
N ALA A 71 2.22 -10.40 20.39
CA ALA A 71 2.35 -9.93 19.02
C ALA A 71 1.28 -10.53 18.11
N THR A 72 0.43 -9.68 17.51
CA THR A 72 0.36 -9.39 16.07
C THR A 72 -0.89 -8.53 15.86
N ALA A 73 -0.76 -7.22 15.62
CA ALA A 73 -1.87 -6.49 15.03
C ALA A 73 -2.15 -7.13 13.67
N ASP A 74 -3.32 -7.75 13.50
CA ASP A 74 -3.67 -8.37 12.24
C ASP A 74 -3.60 -7.29 11.14
N PRO A 75 -2.88 -7.51 10.04
CA PRO A 75 -2.89 -6.58 8.92
C PRO A 75 -4.31 -6.18 8.47
N ALA A 76 -5.30 -7.07 8.61
CA ALA A 76 -6.71 -6.78 8.34
C ALA A 76 -7.31 -5.69 9.23
N GLU A 77 -6.82 -5.52 10.46
CA GLU A 77 -7.29 -4.53 11.43
C GLU A 77 -6.53 -3.20 11.35
N ASN A 78 -5.56 -3.06 10.44
CA ASN A 78 -4.84 -1.79 10.28
C ASN A 78 -5.78 -0.70 9.73
N PRO A 79 -5.98 0.41 10.46
CA PRO A 79 -6.86 1.51 10.03
C PRO A 79 -6.47 2.13 8.68
N GLU A 80 -5.20 2.01 8.26
CA GLU A 80 -4.72 2.54 6.98
C GLU A 80 -5.34 1.84 5.77
N ASN A 81 -5.71 0.56 5.90
CA ASN A 81 -6.37 -0.17 4.82
C ASN A 81 -7.77 0.37 4.50
N HIS A 82 -8.52 0.76 5.54
CA HIS A 82 -9.81 1.44 5.35
C HIS A 82 -9.65 2.80 4.66
N GLN A 83 -8.55 3.52 4.97
CA GLN A 83 -8.24 4.78 4.31
C GLN A 83 -7.90 4.58 2.82
N PHE A 84 -7.25 3.48 2.44
CA PHE A 84 -7.00 3.15 1.02
C PHE A 84 -8.30 2.93 0.28
N GLN A 85 -9.21 2.13 0.84
CA GLN A 85 -10.52 1.89 0.24
C GLN A 85 -11.27 3.22 0.01
N LYS A 86 -11.28 4.10 1.01
CA LYS A 86 -11.89 5.42 0.90
C LYS A 86 -11.24 6.26 -0.19
N LEU A 87 -9.90 6.35 -0.21
CA LEU A 87 -9.17 7.12 -1.22
C LEU A 87 -9.44 6.60 -2.64
N LEU A 88 -9.36 5.29 -2.86
CA LEU A 88 -9.62 4.69 -4.18
C LEU A 88 -11.07 4.90 -4.64
N THR A 89 -12.01 4.93 -3.70
CA THR A 89 -13.42 5.22 -4.01
C THR A 89 -13.58 6.67 -4.45
N GLU A 90 -12.94 7.62 -3.77
CA GLU A 90 -12.96 9.04 -4.14
C GLU A 90 -12.30 9.29 -5.50
N LEU A 91 -11.15 8.65 -5.77
CA LEU A 91 -10.42 8.83 -7.03
C LEU A 91 -11.13 8.24 -8.25
N ASN A 92 -11.94 7.19 -8.06
CA ASN A 92 -12.71 6.58 -9.14
C ASN A 92 -14.10 7.22 -9.32
N LYS A 93 -14.41 8.33 -8.65
CA LYS A 93 -15.66 9.05 -8.89
C LYS A 93 -15.64 9.71 -10.28
N PRO A 94 -16.70 9.52 -11.08
CA PRO A 94 -16.79 10.17 -12.39
C PRO A 94 -16.91 11.69 -12.24
N THR A 95 -16.33 12.41 -13.17
CA THR A 95 -16.34 13.87 -13.26
C THR A 95 -16.22 14.31 -14.71
N ASP A 96 -16.78 15.47 -15.05
CA ASP A 96 -16.72 16.01 -16.40
C ASP A 96 -15.43 16.82 -16.66
N ALA A 97 -14.62 17.06 -15.61
CA ALA A 97 -13.43 17.90 -15.69
C ALA A 97 -12.16 17.14 -16.11
N TYR A 98 -12.11 15.82 -15.89
CA TYR A 98 -10.95 14.99 -16.19
C TYR A 98 -11.33 13.51 -16.26
N GLU A 99 -10.45 12.71 -16.86
CA GLU A 99 -10.52 11.25 -16.81
C GLU A 99 -9.45 10.72 -15.85
N LEU A 100 -9.87 9.95 -14.85
CA LEU A 100 -8.98 9.31 -13.89
C LEU A 100 -9.38 7.85 -13.71
N SER A 101 -8.42 6.94 -13.82
CA SER A 101 -8.63 5.50 -13.67
C SER A 101 -7.55 4.90 -12.78
N VAL A 102 -7.98 4.19 -11.73
CA VAL A 102 -7.10 3.43 -10.84
C VAL A 102 -7.59 1.98 -10.76
N ALA A 103 -6.78 1.05 -11.29
CA ALA A 103 -7.09 -0.37 -11.32
C ALA A 103 -5.93 -1.20 -10.77
N ASN A 104 -6.21 -2.05 -9.77
CA ASN A 104 -5.27 -3.02 -9.22
C ASN A 104 -5.95 -4.39 -9.13
N ARG A 105 -5.24 -5.48 -9.46
CA ARG A 105 -5.77 -6.84 -9.41
C ARG A 105 -4.70 -7.88 -9.09
N PHE A 106 -5.03 -8.85 -8.26
CA PHE A 106 -4.24 -10.06 -8.10
C PHE A 106 -4.78 -11.21 -8.93
N TYR A 107 -3.86 -11.97 -9.50
CA TYR A 107 -4.15 -13.23 -10.17
C TYR A 107 -3.40 -14.33 -9.45
N GLY A 108 -4.14 -15.23 -8.81
CA GLY A 108 -3.57 -16.44 -8.23
C GLY A 108 -3.72 -17.64 -9.15
N ARG A 109 -2.93 -18.67 -8.86
CA ARG A 109 -3.09 -19.98 -9.48
C ARG A 109 -4.45 -20.57 -9.07
N LYS A 110 -5.19 -21.14 -10.02
CA LYS A 110 -6.55 -21.67 -9.79
C LYS A 110 -6.60 -22.75 -8.70
N GLU A 111 -5.56 -23.57 -8.61
CA GLU A 111 -5.47 -24.67 -7.64
C GLU A 111 -4.97 -24.20 -6.25
N PHE A 112 -4.63 -22.92 -6.09
CA PHE A 112 -4.22 -22.38 -4.80
C PHE A 112 -5.45 -21.97 -3.99
N PRO A 113 -5.68 -22.58 -2.80
CA PRO A 113 -6.80 -22.19 -1.97
C PRO A 113 -6.55 -20.82 -1.35
N PHE A 114 -7.42 -19.87 -1.65
CA PHE A 114 -7.48 -18.61 -0.91
C PHE A 114 -8.28 -18.82 0.37
N LEU A 115 -7.69 -18.43 1.50
CA LEU A 115 -8.40 -18.39 2.79
C LEU A 115 -9.48 -17.29 2.69
N GLN A 116 -10.74 -17.66 2.92
CA GLN A 116 -11.89 -16.75 3.02
C GLN A 116 -12.05 -16.23 4.44
#